data_AF-A0A7W1BUZ2-F1
#
_entry.id   AF-A0A7W1BUZ2-F1
#
_cell.length_a   1.000
_cell.length_b   1.000
_cell.length_c   1.000
_cell.angle_alpha   90.00
_cell.angle_beta   90.00
_cell.angle_gamma   90.00
#
_symmetry.space_group_name_H-M   'P 1'
#
loop_
_entity.id
_entity.type
_entity.pdbx_description
1 polymer ?
#
loop_
_entity_poly.entity_id
_entity_poly.type
_entity_poly.pdbx_seq_one_letter_code
_entity_poly.pdbx_strand_id
1 'polypeptide(L)'
;IDNLMEDAATAEISRSQVWQWVHHGRVERADVERIVAEVVAELPPERVVEEARALFEQVALGDDFPEFLTLPAYERLLEISSHEALR
;
A
#
# COMPACT_ATOMS: atom_id res chain seq x y z
N ILE A 1 11.24 7.88 7.03
CA ILE A 1 11.25 6.58 7.75
C ILE A 1 12.70 6.29 8.07
N ASP A 2 13.05 5.87 9.30
CA ASP A 2 14.44 5.58 9.71
C ASP A 2 15.50 6.64 9.35
N ASN A 3 15.13 7.93 9.44
CA ASN A 3 15.96 9.08 9.06
C ASN A 3 16.43 9.10 7.58
N LEU A 4 15.79 8.32 6.72
CA LEU A 4 15.99 8.35 5.27
C LEU A 4 14.93 9.22 4.57
N MET A 5 15.33 9.81 3.45
CA MET A 5 14.43 10.50 2.53
C MET A 5 13.77 9.47 1.65
N GLU A 6 12.57 9.06 2.05
CA GLU A 6 11.73 8.18 1.24
C GLU A 6 10.81 9.00 0.36
N ASP A 7 10.72 8.62 -0.92
CA ASP A 7 9.78 9.17 -1.87
C ASP A 7 8.92 8.06 -2.49
N ALA A 8 8.16 8.39 -3.53
CA ALA A 8 7.33 7.42 -4.22
C ALA A 8 8.15 6.26 -4.81
N ALA A 9 9.40 6.50 -5.25
CA ALA A 9 10.23 5.45 -5.84
C ALA A 9 10.63 4.39 -4.81
N THR A 10 10.85 4.77 -3.55
CA THR A 10 11.02 3.79 -2.46
C THR A 10 9.78 2.91 -2.33
N ALA A 11 8.59 3.51 -2.26
CA ALA A 11 7.37 2.73 -2.14
C ALA A 11 7.15 1.81 -3.36
N GLU A 12 7.49 2.29 -4.57
CA GLU A 12 7.42 1.51 -5.82
C GLU A 12 8.31 0.27 -5.78
N ILE A 13 9.59 0.41 -5.41
CA ILE A 13 10.49 -0.76 -5.37
C ILE A 13 10.08 -1.74 -4.26
N SER A 14 9.63 -1.23 -3.11
CA SER A 14 9.13 -2.05 -2.00
C SER A 14 7.91 -2.89 -2.40
N ARG A 15 6.87 -2.29 -2.98
CA ARG A 15 5.68 -3.04 -3.42
C ARG A 15 5.98 -4.03 -4.54
N SER A 16 6.91 -3.66 -5.45
CA SER A 16 7.29 -4.49 -6.59
C SER A 16 7.97 -5.78 -6.12
N GLN A 17 8.82 -5.66 -5.11
CA GLN A 17 9.53 -6.80 -4.54
C GLN A 17 8.57 -7.77 -3.83
N VAL A 18 7.64 -7.24 -3.03
CA VAL A 18 6.60 -8.04 -2.37
C VAL A 18 5.74 -8.76 -3.41
N TRP A 19 5.26 -8.04 -4.43
CA TRP A 19 4.44 -8.62 -5.49
C TRP A 19 5.18 -9.75 -6.21
N GLN A 20 6.44 -9.54 -6.60
CA GLN A 20 7.25 -10.56 -7.27
C GLN A 20 7.47 -11.80 -6.40
N TRP A 21 7.71 -11.63 -5.10
CA TRP A 21 7.91 -12.77 -4.20
C TRP A 21 6.65 -13.61 -4.06
N VAL A 22 5.48 -12.98 -3.92
CA VAL A 22 4.21 -13.69 -3.85
C VAL A 22 3.89 -14.35 -5.19
N HIS A 23 4.00 -13.62 -6.30
CA HIS A 23 3.66 -14.10 -7.63
C HIS A 23 4.54 -15.28 -8.09
N HIS A 24 5.81 -15.31 -7.68
CA HIS A 24 6.74 -16.39 -8.00
C HIS A 24 6.84 -17.48 -6.91
N GLY A 25 5.94 -17.47 -5.91
CA GLY A 25 5.90 -18.50 -4.86
C GLY A 25 7.15 -18.54 -3.97
N ARG A 26 7.83 -17.41 -3.83
CA ARG A 26 8.97 -17.22 -2.91
C ARG A 26 8.51 -16.94 -1.49
N VAL A 27 7.34 -16.33 -1.34
CA VAL A 27 6.68 -16.00 -0.07
C VAL A 27 5.19 -16.28 -0.23
N GLU A 28 4.56 -16.82 0.81
CA GLU A 28 3.12 -17.03 0.80
C GLU A 28 2.37 -15.72 1.05
N ARG A 29 1.24 -15.51 0.36
CA ARG A 29 0.40 -14.32 0.56
C ARG A 29 0.01 -14.13 2.04
N ALA A 30 -0.33 -15.22 2.72
CA ALA A 30 -0.72 -15.20 4.13
C ALA A 30 0.39 -14.68 5.06
N ASP A 31 1.66 -14.89 4.72
CA ASP A 31 2.78 -14.34 5.49
C ASP A 31 2.86 -12.82 5.35
N VAL A 32 2.65 -12.29 4.14
CA VAL A 32 2.64 -10.84 3.92
C VAL A 32 1.46 -10.20 4.62
N GLU A 33 0.25 -10.77 4.51
CA GLU A 33 -0.95 -10.27 5.19
C GLU A 33 -0.78 -10.23 6.72
N ARG A 34 -0.14 -11.26 7.30
CA ARG A 34 0.21 -11.28 8.72
C ARG A 34 1.18 -10.15 9.08
N ILE A 35 2.25 -9.96 8.31
CA ILE A 35 3.24 -8.90 8.56
C ILE A 35 2.61 -7.51 8.43
N VAL A 36 1.75 -7.29 7.42
CA VAL A 36 1.02 -6.02 7.27
C VAL A 36 0.15 -5.76 8.50
N ALA A 37 -0.56 -6.76 9.01
CA ALA A 37 -1.36 -6.61 10.22
C ALA A 37 -0.52 -6.29 11.47
N GLU A 38 0.65 -6.92 11.61
CA GLU A 38 1.61 -6.64 12.69
C GLU A 38 2.10 -5.18 12.63
N VAL A 39 2.51 -4.69 11.45
CA VAL A 39 2.98 -3.31 11.26
C VAL A 39 1.86 -2.30 11.50
N VAL A 40 0.66 -2.54 10.97
CA VAL A 40 -0.49 -1.63 11.16
C VAL A 40 -0.87 -1.53 12.63
N ALA A 41 -0.75 -2.61 13.42
CA ALA A 41 -1.03 -2.59 14.84
C ALA A 41 -0.07 -1.70 15.66
N GLU A 42 1.11 -1.37 15.12
CA GLU A 42 2.08 -0.46 15.73
C GLU A 42 1.84 1.01 15.37
N LEU A 43 0.97 1.28 14.39
CA LEU A 43 0.66 2.63 13.90
C LEU A 43 -0.57 3.23 14.62
N PRO A 44 -0.69 4.58 14.64
CA PRO A 44 -1.89 5.24 15.12
C PRO A 44 -3.13 4.76 14.35
N PRO A 45 -4.27 4.50 15.01
CA PRO A 45 -5.50 4.01 14.36
C PRO A 45 -6.22 5.15 13.64
N GLU A 46 -5.58 5.72 12.64
CA GLU A 46 -6.07 6.84 11.83
C GLU A 46 -6.59 6.34 10.49
N ARG A 47 -7.58 7.05 9.92
CA ARG A 47 -8.16 6.71 8.60
C ARG A 47 -7.08 6.57 7.51
N VAL A 48 -6.04 7.41 7.57
CA VAL A 48 -4.93 7.37 6.60
C VAL A 48 -4.16 6.05 6.64
N VAL A 49 -4.06 5.41 7.80
CA VAL A 49 -3.37 4.11 7.94
C VAL A 49 -4.21 3.00 7.31
N GLU A 50 -5.52 3.01 7.52
CA GLU A 50 -6.43 2.04 6.89
C GLU A 50 -6.44 2.21 5.36
N GLU A 51 -6.46 3.46 4.86
CA GLU A 51 -6.38 3.77 3.43
C GLU A 51 -5.03 3.36 2.83
N ALA A 52 -3.93 3.62 3.53
CA ALA A 52 -2.58 3.22 3.12
C ALA A 52 -2.44 1.69 3.07
N ARG A 53 -2.98 0.98 4.06
CA ARG A 53 -3.04 -0.48 4.08
C ARG A 53 -3.82 -1.02 2.88
N ALA A 54 -5.03 -0.52 2.65
CA ALA A 54 -5.87 -0.97 1.55
C ALA A 54 -5.22 -0.72 0.18
N LEU A 55 -4.56 0.43 0.01
CA LEU A 55 -3.78 0.73 -1.19
C LEU A 55 -2.59 -0.22 -1.32
N PHE A 56 -1.82 -0.45 -0.25
CA PHE A 56 -0.68 -1.36 -0.26
C PHE A 56 -1.09 -2.78 -0.66
N GLU A 57 -2.14 -3.33 -0.04
CA GLU A 57 -2.67 -4.65 -0.36
C GLU A 57 -3.10 -4.74 -1.85
N GLN A 58 -3.73 -3.70 -2.39
CA GLN A 58 -4.08 -3.65 -3.81
C GLN A 58 -2.83 -3.72 -4.71
N VAL A 59 -1.81 -2.88 -4.46
CA VAL A 59 -0.68 -2.70 -5.38
C VAL A 59 0.44 -3.74 -5.20
N ALA A 60 0.46 -4.44 -4.06
CA ALA A 60 1.48 -5.43 -3.72
C ALA A 60 0.96 -6.88 -3.69
N LEU A 61 -0.34 -7.11 -3.46
CA LEU A 61 -0.94 -8.44 -3.35
C LEU A 61 -2.08 -8.70 -4.35
N GLY A 62 -2.44 -7.69 -5.18
CA GLY A 62 -3.41 -7.85 -6.25
C GLY A 62 -2.91 -8.78 -7.36
N ASP A 63 -3.87 -9.41 -8.05
CA ASP A 63 -3.57 -10.25 -9.23
C ASP A 63 -2.95 -9.40 -10.35
N ASP A 64 -3.43 -8.17 -10.51
CA ASP A 64 -2.90 -7.18 -11.43
C ASP A 64 -1.76 -6.38 -10.78
N PHE A 65 -0.73 -6.05 -11.58
CA PHE A 65 0.37 -5.20 -11.16
C PHE A 65 0.27 -3.83 -11.85
N PRO A 66 -0.24 -2.78 -11.16
CA PRO A 66 -0.36 -1.46 -11.76
C PRO A 66 1.01 -0.89 -12.11
N GLU A 67 1.08 -0.12 -13.20
CA GLU A 67 2.33 0.48 -13.68
C GLU A 67 2.95 1.41 -12.63
N PHE A 68 2.12 2.24 -12.00
CA PHE A 68 2.51 3.09 -10.89
C PHE A 68 1.49 2.99 -9.76
N LEU A 69 1.96 2.90 -8.51
CA LEU A 69 1.10 2.93 -7.32
C LEU A 69 0.32 4.23 -7.20
N THR A 70 0.84 5.30 -7.81
CA THR A 70 0.24 6.64 -7.76
C THR A 70 -1.07 6.73 -8.54
N LEU A 71 -1.31 5.85 -9.53
CA LEU A 71 -2.57 5.83 -10.28
C LEU A 71 -3.77 5.50 -9.36
N PRO A 72 -3.83 4.31 -8.72
CA PRO A 72 -4.91 3.99 -7.78
C PRO A 72 -4.88 4.84 -6.50
N ALA A 73 -3.73 5.40 -6.13
CA ALA A 73 -3.65 6.34 -5.01
C ALA A 73 -4.31 7.69 -5.34
N TYR A 74 -4.11 8.19 -6.57
CA TYR A 74 -4.66 9.46 -7.00
C TYR A 74 -6.19 9.40 -7.14
N GLU A 75 -6.72 8.29 -7.64
CA GLU A 75 -8.17 8.04 -7.68
C GLU A 75 -8.80 8.16 -6.29
N ARG A 76 -8.22 7.51 -5.27
CA ARG A 76 -8.67 7.63 -3.87
C ARG A 76 -8.59 9.05 -3.34
N LEU A 77 -7.53 9.78 -3.65
CA LEU A 77 -7.38 11.18 -3.25
C LEU A 77 -8.52 12.05 -3.81
N LEU A 78 -8.90 11.84 -5.08
CA LEU A 78 -10.01 12.54 -5.71
C LEU A 78 -11.37 12.18 -5.07
N GLU A 79 -11.57 10.92 -4.69
CA GLU A 79 -12.77 10.48 -3.98
C GLU A 79 -12.88 11.12 -2.60
N ILE A 80 -11.79 11.18 -1.83
CA ILE A 80 -11.74 11.82 -0.51
C ILE A 80 -12.04 13.31 -0.63
N SER A 81 -11.40 14.00 -1.57
CA SER A 81 -11.63 15.43 -1.85
C SER A 81 -13.09 15.71 -2.20
N SER A 82 -13.71 14.85 -3.01
CA SER A 82 -15.12 14.96 -3.37
C SER A 82 -16.06 14.81 -2.17
N HIS A 83 -15.71 13.94 -1.21
CA HIS A 83 -16.50 13.75 0.02
C HIS A 83 -16.31 14.89 1.04
N GLU A 84 -15.13 15.52 1.10
CA GLU A 84 -14.89 16.69 1.95
C GLU A 84 -15.56 17.95 1.37
N ALA A 85 -15.56 18.13 0.05
CA ALA A 85 -16.22 19.27 -0.61
C ALA A 85 -17.75 19.27 -0.50
N LEU A 86 -18.36 18.12 -0.15
CA LEU A 86 -19.81 17.94 0.03
C LEU A 86 -20.25 18.04 1.50
N ARG A 87 -19.34 18.32 2.44
CA ARG A 87 -19.65 18.63 3.85
C ARG A 87 -19.58 20.13 4.11
#